data_AF-A0A1Q8Z8M0-F1
#
_entry.id   AF-A0A1Q8Z8M0-F1
#
_cell.length_a   1.000
_cell.length_b   1.000
_cell.length_c   1.000
_cell.angle_alpha   90.00
_cell.angle_beta   90.00
_cell.angle_gamma   90.00
#
_symmetry.space_group_name_H-M   'P 1'
#
loop_
_entity.id
_entity.type
_entity.pdbx_description
1 polymer ?
#
loop_
_entity_poly.entity_id
_entity_poly.type
_entity_poly.pdbx_seq_one_letter_code
_entity_poly.pdbx_strand_id
1 'polypeptide(L)'
;MGFINWLRNQPEENSESSQLSLLEESKPVRSRVDGATVRKDFTRTIQDKGGDSRTQAHATERMTRRLFGCGTDELYEETEGRRGDRTTLPQDAQSAYIVGETAATHRLKATDIDGNKRERHQQIIDTVEDASEQVKGIFPWNW
;
A
#
# COMPACT_ATOMS: atom_id res chain seq x y z
N MET A 1 12.35 13.69 3.78
CA MET A 1 11.85 13.95 5.15
C MET A 1 10.46 14.62 5.11
N GLY A 2 9.47 14.04 4.43
CA GLY A 2 8.17 14.71 4.18
C GLY A 2 6.95 14.03 4.80
N PHE A 3 7.03 12.72 5.10
CA PHE A 3 5.88 11.96 5.60
C PHE A 3 5.65 12.11 7.11
N ILE A 4 6.71 12.32 7.91
CA ILE A 4 6.61 12.46 9.37
C ILE A 4 5.92 13.78 9.77
N ASN A 5 6.08 14.86 8.99
CA ASN A 5 5.41 16.14 9.26
C ASN A 5 3.90 16.10 8.99
N TRP A 6 3.44 15.20 8.13
CA TRP A 6 2.01 15.06 7.82
C TRP A 6 1.23 14.41 8.98
N LEU A 7 1.83 13.45 9.69
CA LEU A 7 1.23 12.78 10.85
C LEU A 7 1.17 13.67 12.11
N ARG A 8 2.03 14.68 12.23
CA ARG A 8 2.15 15.50 13.45
C ARG A 8 1.25 16.75 13.45
N ASN A 9 0.74 17.19 12.30
CA ASN A 9 0.03 18.47 12.15
C ASN A 9 -1.50 18.33 12.00
N GLN A 10 -2.15 17.57 12.88
CA GLN A 10 -3.61 17.66 13.06
C GLN A 10 -3.88 18.69 14.17
N PRO A 11 -4.30 19.93 13.87
CA PRO A 11 -4.73 20.85 14.91
C PRO A 11 -6.10 20.38 15.45
N GLU A 12 -6.18 20.19 16.76
CA GLU A 12 -7.46 20.26 17.46
C GLU A 12 -7.92 21.71 17.44
N GLU A 13 -8.96 22.04 16.68
CA GLU A 13 -9.58 23.36 16.75
C GLU A 13 -11.06 23.25 17.09
N ASN A 14 -11.32 23.73 18.32
CA ASN A 14 -12.61 24.12 18.83
C ASN A 14 -13.27 25.19 17.94
N SER A 15 -14.59 25.19 17.98
CA SER A 15 -15.53 26.15 17.40
C SER A 15 -15.07 27.61 17.35
N GLU A 16 -15.30 28.29 16.21
CA GLU A 16 -16.25 29.42 16.14
C GLU A 16 -16.53 29.90 14.69
N SER A 17 -17.81 29.77 14.34
CA SER A 17 -18.67 30.56 13.46
C SER A 17 -18.14 31.64 12.51
N SER A 18 -18.67 31.52 11.28
CA SER A 18 -19.31 32.61 10.49
C SER A 18 -18.41 33.60 9.76
N GLN A 19 -18.24 33.38 8.44
CA GLN A 19 -18.33 34.41 7.36
C GLN A 19 -17.88 33.95 5.96
N LEU A 20 -17.45 32.69 5.75
CA LEU A 20 -16.98 32.20 4.45
C LEU A 20 -17.99 31.32 3.69
N SER A 21 -19.24 31.75 3.58
CA SER A 21 -20.29 31.05 2.81
C SER A 21 -20.28 31.35 1.29
N LEU A 22 -19.16 31.81 0.72
CA LEU A 22 -19.10 32.24 -0.69
C LEU A 22 -17.91 31.65 -1.50
N LEU A 23 -17.33 30.56 -0.98
CA LEU A 23 -16.49 29.65 -1.74
C LEU A 23 -17.19 28.29 -1.71
N GLU A 24 -18.01 28.03 -2.72
CA GLU A 24 -18.46 26.68 -3.05
C GLU A 24 -17.25 25.90 -3.62
N GLU A 25 -16.22 25.75 -2.80
CA GLU A 25 -15.14 24.80 -3.02
C GLU A 25 -15.77 23.42 -2.88
N SER A 26 -15.70 22.66 -3.96
CA SER A 26 -15.95 21.22 -3.97
C SER A 26 -15.28 20.60 -2.75
N LYS A 27 -16.05 20.31 -1.70
CA LYS A 27 -15.52 19.68 -0.49
C LYS A 27 -14.73 18.46 -0.95
N PRO A 28 -13.44 18.32 -0.61
CA PRO A 28 -12.72 17.11 -0.96
C PRO A 28 -13.53 15.96 -0.36
N VAL A 29 -14.06 15.08 -1.21
CA VAL A 29 -14.77 13.89 -0.76
C VAL A 29 -13.73 13.08 0.00
N ARG A 30 -13.76 13.19 1.33
CA ARG A 30 -12.87 12.44 2.21
C ARG A 30 -13.38 11.00 2.21
N SER A 31 -13.06 10.23 1.16
CA SER A 31 -13.26 8.79 1.18
C SER A 31 -12.28 8.19 2.17
N ARG A 32 -12.77 7.44 3.16
CA ARG A 32 -11.89 6.62 4.00
C ARG A 32 -11.15 5.65 3.08
N VAL A 33 -9.82 5.73 3.09
CA VAL A 33 -8.97 4.77 2.39
C VAL A 33 -8.81 3.58 3.33
N ASP A 34 -9.57 2.51 3.06
CA ASP A 34 -9.43 1.24 3.77
C ASP A 34 -8.44 0.31 3.05
N GLY A 35 -8.02 -0.76 3.72
CA GLY A 35 -7.08 -1.72 3.14
C GLY A 35 -7.61 -2.42 1.89
N ALA A 36 -8.94 -2.58 1.75
CA ALA A 36 -9.54 -3.16 0.56
C ALA A 36 -9.39 -2.24 -0.67
N THR A 37 -9.56 -0.93 -0.47
CA THR A 37 -9.37 0.11 -1.48
C THR A 37 -7.93 0.15 -1.96
N VAL A 38 -6.97 0.17 -1.03
CA VAL A 38 -5.54 0.18 -1.37
C VAL A 38 -5.14 -1.09 -2.13
N ARG A 39 -5.58 -2.27 -1.67
CA ARG A 39 -5.32 -3.53 -2.35
C ARG A 39 -5.89 -3.55 -3.77
N LYS A 40 -7.09 -2.99 -3.96
CA LYS A 40 -7.74 -2.89 -5.26
C LYS A 40 -6.95 -1.98 -6.20
N ASP A 41 -6.51 -0.82 -5.73
CA ASP A 41 -5.71 0.11 -6.52
C ASP A 41 -4.35 -0.46 -6.90
N PHE A 42 -3.71 -1.16 -5.97
CA PHE A 42 -2.47 -1.90 -6.22
C PHE A 42 -2.66 -2.98 -7.29
N THR A 43 -3.69 -3.82 -7.14
CA THR A 43 -4.01 -4.88 -8.11
C THR A 43 -4.31 -4.29 -9.50
N ARG A 44 -5.09 -3.22 -9.56
CA ARG A 44 -5.39 -2.52 -10.81
C ARG A 44 -4.14 -1.94 -11.46
N THR A 45 -3.26 -1.32 -10.68
CA THR A 45 -2.02 -0.72 -11.19
C THR A 45 -1.10 -1.79 -11.79
N ILE A 46 -1.01 -2.98 -11.18
CA ILE A 46 -0.28 -4.12 -11.76
C ILE A 46 -0.87 -4.51 -13.12
N GLN A 47 -2.20 -4.59 -13.21
CA GLN A 47 -2.89 -4.92 -14.46
C GLN A 47 -2.68 -3.86 -15.54
N ASP A 48 -2.78 -2.58 -15.17
CA ASP A 48 -2.57 -1.44 -16.08
C ASP A 48 -1.13 -1.44 -16.65
N LYS A 49 -0.16 -1.96 -15.89
CA LYS A 49 1.23 -2.14 -16.34
C LYS A 49 1.48 -3.44 -17.12
N GLY A 50 0.41 -4.21 -17.41
CA GLY A 50 0.47 -5.44 -18.20
C GLY A 50 0.69 -6.72 -17.39
N GLY A 51 0.60 -6.64 -16.06
CA GLY A 51 0.63 -7.80 -15.17
C GLY A 51 -0.69 -8.60 -15.18
N ASP A 52 -0.58 -9.88 -14.88
CA ASP A 52 -1.72 -10.79 -14.70
C ASP A 52 -1.87 -11.24 -13.23
N SER A 53 -2.84 -12.12 -12.95
CA SER A 53 -3.09 -12.66 -11.60
C SER A 53 -1.85 -13.34 -11.00
N ARG A 54 -1.06 -14.04 -11.82
CA ARG A 54 0.21 -14.62 -11.38
C ARG A 54 1.20 -13.53 -10.98
N THR A 55 1.27 -12.44 -11.74
CA THR A 55 2.11 -11.26 -11.41
C THR A 55 1.71 -10.67 -10.07
N GLN A 56 0.41 -10.48 -9.84
CA GLN A 56 -0.10 -9.94 -8.59
C GLN A 56 0.20 -10.87 -7.40
N ALA A 57 0.07 -12.18 -7.55
CA ALA A 57 0.42 -13.14 -6.51
C ALA A 57 1.91 -13.10 -6.16
N HIS A 58 2.80 -13.14 -7.16
CA HIS A 58 4.26 -13.06 -6.94
C HIS A 58 4.69 -11.72 -6.35
N ALA A 59 4.12 -10.62 -6.82
CA ALA A 59 4.40 -9.28 -6.27
C ALA A 59 3.97 -9.18 -4.79
N THR A 60 2.81 -9.74 -4.44
CA THR A 60 2.31 -9.78 -3.06
C THR A 60 3.21 -10.64 -2.18
N GLU A 61 3.65 -11.80 -2.67
CA GLU A 61 4.57 -12.69 -1.95
C GLU A 61 5.92 -12.01 -1.70
N ARG A 62 6.48 -11.32 -2.71
CA ARG A 62 7.73 -10.57 -2.57
C ARG A 62 7.61 -9.41 -1.61
N MET A 63 6.55 -8.63 -1.70
CA MET A 63 6.24 -7.57 -0.74
C MET A 63 6.20 -8.12 0.69
N THR A 64 5.49 -9.23 0.89
CA THR A 64 5.34 -9.86 2.22
C THR A 64 6.69 -10.27 2.79
N ARG A 65 7.52 -10.97 2.01
CA ARG A 65 8.88 -11.34 2.42
C ARG A 65 9.74 -10.15 2.80
N ARG A 66 9.59 -9.03 2.09
CA ARG A 66 10.34 -7.81 2.42
C ARG A 66 9.83 -7.13 3.68
N LEU A 67 8.53 -6.96 3.81
CA LEU A 67 7.93 -6.26 4.95
C LEU A 67 8.09 -7.05 6.25
N PHE A 68 7.88 -8.37 6.22
CA PHE A 68 7.73 -9.20 7.42
C PHE A 68 8.83 -10.23 7.62
N GLY A 69 9.67 -10.46 6.61
CA GLY A 69 10.74 -11.47 6.67
C GLY A 69 10.28 -12.91 6.44
N CYS A 70 8.99 -13.14 6.19
CA CYS A 70 8.39 -14.46 5.95
C CYS A 70 7.47 -14.45 4.71
N GLY A 71 7.06 -15.64 4.25
CA GLY A 71 6.08 -15.78 3.15
C GLY A 71 4.66 -15.41 3.58
N THR A 72 3.72 -15.25 2.62
CA THR A 72 2.31 -14.96 2.98
C THR A 72 1.70 -16.07 3.83
N ASP A 73 1.99 -17.31 3.50
CA ASP A 73 1.44 -18.46 4.19
C ASP A 73 1.93 -18.54 5.64
N GLU A 74 3.22 -18.31 5.86
CA GLU A 74 3.85 -18.23 7.18
C GLU A 74 3.26 -17.08 8.00
N LEU A 75 3.12 -15.89 7.40
CA LEU A 75 2.53 -14.74 8.09
C LEU A 75 1.12 -15.05 8.63
N TYR A 76 0.25 -15.67 7.83
CA TYR A 76 -1.10 -16.04 8.28
C TYR A 76 -1.06 -17.12 9.36
N GLU A 77 -0.15 -18.10 9.24
CA GLU A 77 0.01 -19.16 10.22
C GLU A 77 0.51 -18.63 11.57
N GLU A 78 1.57 -17.83 11.57
CA GLU A 78 2.20 -17.29 12.78
C GLU A 78 1.31 -16.27 13.52
N THR A 79 0.42 -15.59 12.79
CA THR A 79 -0.50 -14.62 13.37
C THR A 79 -1.90 -15.17 13.65
N GLU A 80 -2.11 -16.47 13.43
CA GLU A 80 -3.42 -17.14 13.51
C GLU A 80 -4.50 -16.50 12.60
N GLY A 81 -4.06 -15.81 11.54
CA GLY A 81 -4.92 -15.16 10.57
C GLY A 81 -5.54 -16.14 9.57
N ARG A 82 -6.70 -15.77 9.01
CA ARG A 82 -7.35 -16.53 7.94
C ARG A 82 -6.73 -16.19 6.59
N ARG A 83 -6.13 -17.20 5.95
CA ARG A 83 -5.54 -17.07 4.61
C ARG A 83 -6.47 -16.36 3.62
N GLY A 84 -5.91 -15.36 2.95
CA GLY A 84 -6.60 -14.54 1.95
C GLY A 84 -7.39 -13.37 2.52
N ASP A 85 -7.73 -13.40 3.81
CA ASP A 85 -8.48 -12.36 4.50
C ASP A 85 -7.55 -11.52 5.39
N ARG A 86 -7.02 -10.44 4.82
CA ARG A 86 -6.10 -9.54 5.52
C ARG A 86 -6.72 -8.84 6.74
N THR A 87 -8.04 -8.76 6.83
CA THR A 87 -8.70 -8.12 7.98
C THR A 87 -8.54 -8.92 9.28
N THR A 88 -8.13 -10.19 9.15
CA THR A 88 -7.85 -11.09 10.26
C THR A 88 -6.39 -11.06 10.73
N LEU A 89 -5.51 -10.37 10.01
CA LEU A 89 -4.12 -10.17 10.44
C LEU A 89 -4.06 -9.13 11.59
N PRO A 90 -2.98 -9.10 12.38
CA PRO A 90 -2.76 -8.04 13.36
C PRO A 90 -2.78 -6.65 12.71
N GLN A 91 -3.23 -5.64 13.45
CA GLN A 91 -3.39 -4.27 12.94
C GLN A 91 -2.09 -3.71 12.35
N ASP A 92 -0.95 -4.06 12.93
CA ASP A 92 0.36 -3.63 12.43
C ASP A 92 0.67 -4.26 11.07
N ALA A 93 0.35 -5.54 10.86
CA ALA A 93 0.50 -6.21 9.56
C ALA A 93 -0.45 -5.62 8.51
N GLN A 94 -1.70 -5.32 8.90
CA GLN A 94 -2.65 -4.63 8.03
C GLN A 94 -2.12 -3.26 7.59
N SER A 95 -1.59 -2.49 8.54
CA SER A 95 -1.03 -1.16 8.30
C SER A 95 0.21 -1.21 7.40
N ALA A 96 1.11 -2.18 7.65
CA ALA A 96 2.29 -2.41 6.82
C ALA A 96 1.91 -2.76 5.38
N TYR A 97 0.89 -3.60 5.16
CA TYR A 97 0.37 -3.86 3.82
C TYR A 97 -0.19 -2.60 3.17
N ILE A 98 -0.99 -1.80 3.89
CA ILE A 98 -1.55 -0.55 3.38
C ILE A 98 -0.42 0.39 2.90
N VAL A 99 0.61 0.59 3.72
CA VAL A 99 1.72 1.47 3.37
C VAL A 99 2.55 0.88 2.22
N GLY A 100 2.86 -0.41 2.27
CA GLY A 100 3.61 -1.12 1.24
C GLY A 100 2.93 -1.07 -0.13
N GLU A 101 1.64 -1.37 -0.18
CA GLU A 101 0.85 -1.33 -1.41
C GLU A 101 0.66 0.08 -1.95
N THR A 102 0.51 1.06 -1.06
CA THR A 102 0.47 2.48 -1.47
C THR A 102 1.80 2.89 -2.09
N ALA A 103 2.92 2.61 -1.44
CA ALA A 103 4.26 2.94 -1.95
C ALA A 103 4.54 2.24 -3.28
N ALA A 104 4.24 0.94 -3.38
CA ALA A 104 4.41 0.15 -4.59
C ALA A 104 3.52 0.67 -5.73
N THR A 105 2.27 1.04 -5.45
CA THR A 105 1.36 1.64 -6.43
C THR A 105 1.92 2.94 -7.00
N HIS A 106 2.41 3.83 -6.14
CA HIS A 106 3.02 5.09 -6.59
C HIS A 106 4.28 4.83 -7.43
N ARG A 107 5.14 3.91 -7.00
CA ARG A 107 6.37 3.58 -7.73
C ARG A 107 6.08 2.94 -9.08
N LEU A 108 5.15 1.99 -9.15
CA LEU A 108 4.71 1.39 -10.43
C LEU A 108 4.14 2.44 -11.39
N LYS A 109 3.35 3.39 -10.90
CA LYS A 109 2.81 4.48 -11.74
C LYS A 109 3.94 5.36 -12.31
N ALA A 110 4.97 5.65 -11.51
CA ALA A 110 6.11 6.48 -11.91
C ALA A 110 7.15 5.74 -12.77
N THR A 111 7.23 4.41 -12.67
CA THR A 111 8.15 3.59 -13.45
C THR A 111 7.57 3.29 -14.82
N ASP A 112 8.37 3.49 -15.87
CA ASP A 112 8.04 3.00 -17.20
C ASP A 112 8.36 1.50 -17.30
N ILE A 113 7.41 0.71 -17.80
CA ILE A 113 7.50 -0.75 -17.84
C ILE A 113 7.27 -1.18 -19.27
N ASP A 114 8.33 -1.68 -19.90
CA ASP A 114 8.36 -2.02 -21.32
C ASP A 114 8.96 -3.42 -21.55
N GLY A 115 8.84 -3.91 -22.78
CA GLY A 115 9.36 -5.20 -23.23
C GLY A 115 8.29 -6.28 -23.34
N ASN A 116 8.75 -7.52 -23.52
CA ASN A 116 7.87 -8.66 -23.67
C ASN A 116 7.14 -8.99 -22.35
N LYS A 117 6.13 -9.86 -22.40
CA LYS A 117 5.29 -10.18 -21.22
C LYS A 117 6.13 -10.64 -20.01
N ARG A 118 7.20 -11.42 -20.24
CA ARG A 118 8.05 -11.93 -19.17
C ARG A 118 8.92 -10.83 -18.55
N GLU A 119 9.46 -9.95 -19.38
CA GLU A 119 10.25 -8.79 -18.92
C GLU A 119 9.39 -7.84 -18.09
N ARG A 120 8.19 -7.50 -18.57
CA ARG A 120 7.26 -6.65 -17.82
C ARG A 120 6.86 -7.27 -16.49
N HIS A 121 6.58 -8.57 -16.47
CA HIS A 121 6.27 -9.30 -15.24
C HIS A 121 7.38 -9.17 -14.19
N GLN A 122 8.63 -9.38 -14.61
CA GLN A 122 9.78 -9.28 -13.72
C GLN A 122 9.98 -7.84 -13.23
N GLN A 123 9.91 -6.85 -14.13
CA GLN A 123 10.04 -5.43 -13.76
C GLN A 123 8.97 -4.98 -12.75
N ILE A 124 7.72 -5.46 -12.90
CA ILE A 124 6.65 -5.18 -11.91
C ILE A 124 7.05 -5.75 -10.55
N ILE A 125 7.46 -7.02 -10.50
CA ILE A 125 7.83 -7.69 -9.24
C ILE A 125 9.00 -6.97 -8.57
N ASP A 126 10.05 -6.66 -9.33
CA ASP A 126 11.25 -5.97 -8.83
C ASP A 126 10.89 -4.58 -8.31
N THR A 127 10.03 -3.84 -9.01
CA THR A 127 9.56 -2.52 -8.57
C THR A 127 8.79 -2.59 -7.24
N VAL A 128 7.96 -3.62 -7.08
CA VAL A 128 7.21 -3.85 -5.84
C VAL A 128 8.15 -4.24 -4.70
N GLU A 129 9.13 -5.10 -4.96
CA GLU A 129 10.13 -5.53 -4.00
C GLU A 129 10.96 -4.33 -3.49
N ASP A 130 11.45 -3.48 -4.41
CA ASP A 130 12.20 -2.26 -4.09
C ASP A 130 11.38 -1.24 -3.29
N ALA A 131 10.10 -1.08 -3.61
CA ALA A 131 9.20 -0.21 -2.85
C ALA A 131 8.99 -0.75 -1.43
N SER A 132 8.88 -2.07 -1.29
CA SER A 132 8.65 -2.73 0.00
C SER A 132 9.88 -2.64 0.90
N GLU A 133 11.09 -2.77 0.35
CA GLU A 133 12.34 -2.58 1.10
C GLU A 133 12.45 -1.17 1.69
N GLN A 134 12.03 -0.14 0.95
CA GLN A 134 12.00 1.24 1.46
C GLN A 134 11.01 1.40 2.61
N VAL A 135 9.85 0.73 2.54
CA VAL A 135 8.82 0.78 3.59
C VAL A 135 9.28 0.03 4.84
N LYS A 136 9.99 -1.10 4.70
CA LYS A 136 10.55 -1.85 5.82
C LYS A 136 11.43 -0.99 6.74
N GLY A 137 12.23 -0.08 6.16
CA GLY A 137 13.04 0.86 6.94
C GLY A 137 12.24 1.87 7.76
N ILE A 138 10.95 2.07 7.45
CA ILE A 138 10.03 3.01 8.11
C ILE A 138 9.15 2.29 9.13
N PHE A 139 8.69 1.09 8.80
CA PHE A 139 7.85 0.24 9.64
C PHE A 139 8.54 -1.11 9.88
N PRO A 140 9.51 -1.17 10.81
CA PRO A 140 10.19 -2.42 11.12
C PRO A 140 9.20 -3.39 11.79
N TRP A 141 8.98 -4.54 11.16
CA TRP A 141 8.27 -5.65 11.76
C TRP A 141 9.20 -6.38 12.73
N ASN A 142 8.83 -6.42 14.01
CA ASN A 142 9.55 -7.15 15.05
C ASN A 142 8.61 -8.24 15.59
N TRP A 143 9.08 -9.49 15.59
CA TRP A 143 8.40 -10.64 16.20
C TRP A 143 8.41 -10.57 17.73
#